data_AF-A0A0K0ERP4-F1
#
_entry.id   AF-A0A0K0ERP4-F1
#
_cell.length_a   1.000
_cell.length_b   1.000
_cell.length_c   1.000
_cell.angle_alpha   90.00
_cell.angle_beta   90.00
_cell.angle_gamma   90.00
#
_symmetry.space_group_name_H-M   'P 1'
#
loop_
_entity.id
_entity.type
_entity.pdbx_description
1 polymer ?
#
loop_
_entity_poly.entity_id
_entity_poly.type
_entity_poly.pdbx_seq_one_letter_code
_entity_poly.pdbx_strand_id
1 'polypeptide(L)'
;MTRFNRYDYHNLQFLYQQRFRNPRNVVKMREYVENNLNQKDISRVCSGLKIKYRFPTKLILFQANGKKAERQFYKFYKKIM
;
A
#
# COMPACT_ATOMS: atom_id res chain seq x y z
N MET A 1 -13.32 -18.39 10.61
CA MET A 1 -13.20 -16.90 10.58
C MET A 1 -11.74 -16.49 10.61
N THR A 2 -11.18 -16.03 9.49
CA THR A 2 -9.79 -15.51 9.45
C THR A 2 -9.80 -14.15 10.16
N ARG A 3 -9.28 -14.10 11.40
CA ARG A 3 -9.20 -12.88 12.22
C ARG A 3 -8.55 -11.78 11.39
N PHE A 4 -9.24 -10.66 11.23
CA PHE A 4 -8.64 -9.45 10.68
C PHE A 4 -7.45 -9.09 11.56
N ASN A 5 -6.24 -9.20 11.01
CA ASN A 5 -5.04 -9.03 11.79
C ASN A 5 -4.81 -7.52 12.00
N ARG A 6 -5.37 -6.99 13.10
CA ARG A 6 -5.28 -5.56 13.46
C ARG A 6 -3.84 -5.05 13.45
N TYR A 7 -2.89 -5.92 13.78
CA TYR A 7 -1.47 -5.58 13.82
C TYR A 7 -0.94 -5.18 12.43
N ASP A 8 -1.24 -5.98 11.39
CA ASP A 8 -0.84 -5.67 10.01
C ASP A 8 -1.48 -4.38 9.50
N TYR A 9 -2.75 -4.17 9.85
CA TYR A 9 -3.44 -2.94 9.54
C TYR A 9 -2.77 -1.73 10.19
N HIS A 10 -2.43 -1.79 11.49
CA HIS A 10 -1.78 -0.69 12.20
C HIS A 10 -0.39 -0.37 11.65
N ASN A 11 0.42 -1.39 11.33
CA ASN A 11 1.75 -1.20 10.75
C ASN A 11 1.67 -0.51 9.38
N LEU A 12 0.79 -0.99 8.51
CA LEU A 12 0.58 -0.38 7.21
C LEU A 12 -0.09 1.00 7.31
N GLN A 13 -0.96 1.23 8.30
CA GLN A 13 -1.58 2.53 8.55
C GLN A 13 -0.55 3.60 8.93
N PHE A 14 0.40 3.25 9.80
CA PHE A 14 1.48 4.15 10.20
C PHE A 14 2.33 4.57 8.99
N LEU A 15 2.75 3.58 8.18
CA LEU A 15 3.50 3.85 6.95
C LEU A 15 2.67 4.66 5.95
N TYR A 16 1.37 4.36 5.82
CA TYR A 16 0.44 5.09 4.97
C TYR A 16 0.33 6.56 5.39
N GLN A 17 0.21 6.87 6.68
CA GLN A 17 0.14 8.25 7.16
C GLN A 17 1.43 9.03 6.86
N GLN A 18 2.58 8.37 6.92
CA GLN A 18 3.89 9.00 6.66
C GLN A 18 4.34 8.98 5.20
N ARG A 19 3.51 8.48 4.27
CA ARG A 19 3.89 8.29 2.86
C ARG A 19 4.33 9.57 2.14
N PHE A 20 3.74 10.71 2.49
CA PHE A 20 4.08 12.01 1.87
C PHE A 20 5.36 12.63 2.45
N ARG A 21 5.74 12.26 3.68
CA ARG A 21 6.94 12.77 4.34
C ARG A 21 8.19 12.03 3.89
N ASN A 22 8.07 10.72 3.65
CA ASN A 22 9.18 9.90 3.18
C ASN A 22 8.70 8.91 2.11
N PRO A 23 9.06 9.11 0.83
CA PRO A 23 8.64 8.21 -0.24
C PRO A 23 9.15 6.78 -0.09
N ARG A 24 10.22 6.54 0.69
CA ARG A 24 10.70 5.18 1.02
C ARG A 24 9.66 4.40 1.83
N ASN A 25 8.73 5.06 2.51
CA ASN A 25 7.67 4.38 3.24
C ASN A 25 6.75 3.60 2.31
N VAL A 26 6.57 4.02 1.05
CA VAL A 26 5.78 3.23 0.09
C VAL A 26 6.50 1.94 -0.29
N VAL A 27 7.83 1.98 -0.44
CA VAL A 27 8.65 0.78 -0.67
C VAL A 27 8.54 -0.16 0.53
N LYS A 28 8.66 0.37 1.76
CA LYS A 28 8.47 -0.40 2.99
C LYS A 28 7.08 -1.02 3.10
N MET A 29 6.03 -0.31 2.69
CA MET A 29 4.67 -0.87 2.65
C MET A 29 4.60 -2.03 1.66
N ARG A 30 5.24 -1.91 0.49
CA ARG A 30 5.29 -2.99 -0.51
C ARG A 30 6.01 -4.20 0.07
N GLU A 31 7.21 -4.03 0.61
CA GLU A 31 7.99 -5.10 1.22
C GLU A 31 7.23 -5.78 2.37
N TYR A 32 6.56 -5.00 3.22
CA TYR A 32 5.74 -5.55 4.30
C TYR A 32 4.61 -6.42 3.76
N VAL A 33 3.88 -5.92 2.75
CA VAL A 33 2.80 -6.65 2.09
C VAL A 33 3.30 -7.95 1.46
N GLU A 34 4.46 -7.92 0.80
CA GLU A 34 5.02 -9.11 0.15
C GLU A 34 5.50 -10.18 1.13
N ASN A 35 6.16 -9.76 2.21
CA ASN A 35 6.81 -10.68 3.13
C ASN A 35 5.88 -11.21 4.23
N ASN A 36 4.82 -10.47 4.57
CA ASN A 36 4.00 -10.76 5.75
C ASN A 36 2.53 -11.06 5.43
N LEU A 37 2.01 -10.68 4.26
CA LEU A 37 0.59 -10.84 3.94
C LEU A 37 0.35 -11.84 2.81
N ASN A 38 -0.57 -12.77 3.04
CA ASN A 38 -1.11 -13.61 1.97
C ASN A 38 -2.15 -12.83 1.14
N GLN A 39 -2.45 -13.31 -0.07
CA GLN A 39 -3.35 -12.61 -1.01
C GLN A 39 -4.74 -12.26 -0.43
N LYS A 40 -5.27 -13.10 0.47
CA LYS A 40 -6.57 -12.88 1.14
C LYS A 40 -6.49 -11.74 2.16
N ASP A 41 -5.42 -11.68 2.93
CA ASP A 41 -5.18 -10.64 3.92
C ASP A 41 -4.78 -9.31 3.28
N ILE A 42 -4.05 -9.35 2.16
CA ILE A 42 -3.76 -8.17 1.32
C ILE A 42 -5.06 -7.47 0.93
N SER A 43 -6.00 -8.18 0.30
CA SER A 43 -7.26 -7.58 -0.13
C SER A 43 -8.03 -6.94 1.03
N ARG A 44 -8.00 -7.57 2.22
CA ARG A 44 -8.71 -7.09 3.40
C ARG A 44 -8.05 -5.86 4.02
N VAL A 45 -6.73 -5.88 4.23
CA VAL A 45 -5.98 -4.76 4.81
C VAL A 45 -5.95 -3.57 3.84
N CYS A 46 -5.74 -3.84 2.56
CA CYS A 46 -5.74 -2.83 1.52
C CYS A 46 -7.10 -2.12 1.40
N SER A 47 -8.20 -2.87 1.42
CA SER A 47 -9.56 -2.30 1.43
C SER A 47 -9.78 -1.37 2.62
N GLY A 48 -9.31 -1.76 3.82
CA GLY A 48 -9.43 -0.92 5.02
C GLY A 48 -8.62 0.38 4.94
N LEU A 49 -7.42 0.33 4.34
CA LEU A 49 -6.53 1.48 4.21
C LEU A 49 -6.82 2.36 2.98
N LYS A 50 -7.87 2.05 2.22
CA LYS A 50 -8.18 2.70 0.94
C LYS A 50 -6.94 2.69 0.03
N ILE A 51 -6.28 1.54 -0.07
CA ILE A 51 -5.17 1.31 -0.98
C ILE A 51 -5.50 0.12 -1.88
N LYS A 52 -4.95 0.09 -3.10
CA LYS A 52 -5.03 -1.06 -3.99
C LYS A 52 -3.64 -1.59 -4.21
N TYR A 53 -3.44 -2.88 -3.92
CA TYR A 53 -2.23 -3.58 -4.26
C TYR A 53 -2.43 -4.28 -5.62
N ARG A 54 -1.62 -3.96 -6.62
CA ARG A 54 -1.66 -4.65 -7.92
C ARG A 54 -0.58 -5.70 -8.02
N PHE A 55 -1.01 -6.93 -8.27
CA PHE A 55 -0.16 -8.00 -8.79
C PHE A 55 -0.11 -7.93 -10.33
N PRO A 56 0.97 -8.41 -10.98
CA PRO A 56 2.25 -8.85 -10.41
C PRO A 56 3.24 -7.69 -10.16
N THR A 57 2.85 -6.46 -10.48
CA THR A 57 3.73 -5.27 -10.41
C THR A 57 4.08 -4.82 -9.00
N LYS A 58 3.48 -5.45 -7.98
CA LYS A 58 3.70 -5.19 -6.54
C LYS A 58 3.50 -3.70 -6.21
N LEU A 59 2.54 -3.08 -6.90
CA LEU A 59 2.30 -1.65 -6.88
C LEU A 59 1.25 -1.32 -5.80
N ILE A 60 1.58 -0.41 -4.89
CA ILE A 60 0.62 0.16 -3.94
C ILE A 60 0.07 1.45 -4.52
N LEU A 61 -1.24 1.46 -4.80
CA LEU A 61 -1.99 2.62 -5.25
C LEU A 61 -2.80 3.16 -4.09
N PHE A 62 -2.70 4.45 -3.82
CA PHE A 62 -3.48 5.11 -2.79
C PHE A 62 -4.79 5.63 -3.39
N GLN A 63 -5.92 5.25 -2.81
CA GLN A 63 -7.26 5.60 -3.33
C GLN A 63 -7.67 7.03 -2.91
N ALA A 64 -6.80 7.77 -2.22
CA ALA A 64 -7.03 9.14 -1.82
C ALA A 64 -6.54 10.13 -2.89
N ASN A 65 -7.48 10.95 -3.38
CA ASN A 65 -7.32 12.20 -4.14
C ASN A 65 -7.34 12.10 -5.68
N GLY A 66 -8.34 11.42 -6.22
CA GLY A 66 -8.77 11.54 -7.62
C GLY A 66 -7.73 11.07 -8.66
N LYS A 67 -8.15 11.05 -9.93
CA LYS A 67 -7.31 10.61 -11.08
C LYS A 67 -5.96 11.34 -11.17
N LYS A 68 -5.81 12.52 -10.55
CA LYS A 68 -4.57 13.32 -10.55
C LYS A 68 -3.49 12.75 -9.62
N ALA A 69 -3.83 12.34 -8.39
CA ALA A 69 -2.86 11.77 -7.47
C ALA A 69 -2.35 10.40 -7.96
N GLU A 70 -3.24 9.59 -8.54
CA GLU A 70 -2.90 8.29 -9.13
C GLU A 70 -1.88 8.44 -10.28
N ARG A 71 -2.09 9.42 -11.18
CA ARG A 71 -1.15 9.73 -12.28
C ARG A 71 0.21 10.22 -11.78
N GLN A 72 0.25 11.08 -10.77
CA GLN A 72 1.52 11.54 -10.18
C GLN A 72 2.26 10.40 -9.51
N PHE A 73 1.54 9.50 -8.84
CA PHE A 73 2.12 8.33 -8.21
C PHE A 73 2.72 7.37 -9.24
N TYR A 74 2.01 7.09 -10.34
CA TYR A 74 2.55 6.32 -11.46
C TYR A 74 3.82 6.93 -12.06
N LYS A 75 3.86 8.26 -12.23
CA LYS A 75 5.06 8.97 -12.70
C LYS A 75 6.23 8.84 -11.72
N PHE A 76 5.97 8.98 -10.43
CA PHE A 76 6.98 8.80 -9.39
C PHE A 76 7.51 7.37 -9.35
N TYR A 77 6.64 6.38 -9.42
CA TYR A 77 7.01 4.96 -9.41
C TYR A 77 7.84 4.57 -10.63
N LYS A 78 7.46 5.03 -11.84
CA LYS A 78 8.24 4.83 -13.07
C LYS A 78 9.63 5.47 -13.02
N LYS A 79 9.87 6.43 -12.13
CA LYS A 79 11.18 7.09 -11.94
C LYS A 79 12.09 6.36 -10.95
N ILE A 80 11.52 5.51 -10.08
CA ILE A 80 12.28 4.79 -9.05
C ILE A 80 12.65 3.36 -9.49
N MET A 81 11.86 2.76 -10.39
CA MET A 81 12.27 1.57 -11.17
C MET A 81 13.13 1.98 -12.36
#